data_AF-A0A1F7V6G6-F1
#
_entry.id   AF-A0A1F7V6G6-F1
#
_cell.length_a   1.000
_cell.length_b   1.000
_cell.length_c   1.000
_cell.angle_alpha   90.00
_cell.angle_beta   90.00
_cell.angle_gamma   90.00
#
_symmetry.space_group_name_H-M   'P 1'
#
loop_
_entity.id
_entity.type
_entity.pdbx_description
1 polymer ?
#
loop_
_entity_poly.entity_id
_entity_poly.type
_entity_poly.pdbx_seq_one_letter_code
_entity_poly.pdbx_strand_id
1 'polypeptide(L)'
;MNYAIIIAAILSSGFLGFAIGRVSDKYSGRINAPHHWIYGLIFIVIGIIYINYINHWTGMLSLLFGKGHFISDLDDFLHMRIWGVDEPHEWKFWSVK
;
A
#
# COMPACT_ATOMS: atom_id res chain seq x y z
N MET A 1 -11.98 19.76 17.44
CA MET A 1 -11.62 18.84 16.33
C MET A 1 -12.46 17.59 16.49
N ASN A 2 -13.20 17.17 15.46
CA ASN A 2 -14.12 16.03 15.59
C ASN A 2 -13.33 14.72 15.47
N TYR A 3 -13.11 14.04 16.60
CA TYR A 3 -12.34 12.79 16.65
C TYR A 3 -12.92 11.69 15.75
N ALA A 4 -14.25 11.66 15.54
CA ALA A 4 -14.87 10.72 14.63
C ALA A 4 -14.39 10.91 13.18
N ILE A 5 -14.21 12.16 12.74
CA ILE A 5 -13.71 12.48 11.40
C ILE A 5 -12.25 12.02 11.25
N ILE A 6 -11.43 12.21 12.28
CA ILE A 6 -10.02 11.78 12.27
C ILE A 6 -9.91 10.26 12.18
N ILE A 7 -10.66 9.55 13.01
CA ILE A 7 -10.68 8.08 13.01
C ILE A 7 -11.16 7.58 11.64
N ALA A 8 -12.22 8.18 11.09
CA ALA A 8 -12.72 7.83 9.76
C ALA A 8 -11.65 8.07 8.69
N ALA A 9 -10.92 9.19 8.72
CA ALA A 9 -9.85 9.49 7.77
C ALA A 9 -8.69 8.48 7.86
N ILE A 10 -8.29 8.09 9.07
CA ILE A 10 -7.24 7.10 9.32
C ILE A 10 -7.63 5.73 8.75
N LEU A 11 -8.83 5.24 9.09
CA LEU A 11 -9.30 3.94 8.63
C LEU A 11 -9.49 3.92 7.11
N SER A 12 -10.07 4.99 6.56
CA SER A 12 -10.30 5.12 5.12
C SER A 12 -8.99 5.17 4.35
N SER A 13 -7.98 5.89 4.84
CA SER A 13 -6.67 5.98 4.18
C SER A 13 -5.99 4.63 4.06
N GLY A 14 -5.95 3.84 5.14
CA GLY A 14 -5.38 2.49 5.10
C GLY A 14 -6.16 1.54 4.18
N PHE A 15 -7.50 1.57 4.26
CA PHE A 15 -8.35 0.76 3.39
C PHE A 15 -8.19 1.13 1.91
N LEU A 16 -8.13 2.43 1.58
CA LEU A 16 -7.91 2.90 0.22
C LEU A 16 -6.55 2.47 -0.33
N GLY A 17 -5.49 2.55 0.48
CA GLY A 17 -4.17 2.05 0.10
C GLY A 17 -4.20 0.57 -0.29
N PHE A 18 -4.83 -0.25 0.56
CA PHE A 18 -5.03 -1.67 0.30
C PHE A 18 -5.86 -1.94 -0.95
N ALA A 19 -7.01 -1.26 -1.08
CA ALA A 19 -7.91 -1.44 -2.22
C ALA A 19 -7.22 -1.08 -3.54
N ILE A 20 -6.48 0.03 -3.57
CA ILE A 20 -5.71 0.44 -4.75
C ILE A 20 -4.62 -0.57 -5.08
N GLY A 21 -3.91 -1.13 -4.09
CA GLY A 21 -2.91 -2.15 -4.35
C GLY A 21 -3.51 -3.43 -4.95
N ARG A 22 -4.64 -3.91 -4.43
CA ARG A 22 -5.37 -5.05 -5.01
C ARG A 22 -5.90 -4.79 -6.43
N VAL A 23 -6.35 -3.58 -6.70
CA VAL A 23 -6.79 -3.17 -8.05
C VAL A 23 -5.57 -3.11 -8.98
N SER A 24 -4.46 -2.54 -8.53
CA SER A 24 -3.25 -2.41 -9.34
C SER A 24 -2.66 -3.77 -9.70
N ASP A 25 -2.52 -4.69 -8.73
CA ASP A 25 -2.12 -6.08 -8.98
C ASP A 25 -2.96 -6.72 -10.10
N LYS A 26 -4.29 -6.58 -10.04
CA LYS A 26 -5.20 -7.16 -11.03
C LYS A 26 -5.07 -6.57 -12.44
N TYR A 27 -5.02 -5.24 -12.55
CA TYR A 27 -5.14 -4.56 -13.85
C TYR A 27 -3.79 -4.16 -14.44
N SER A 28 -2.83 -3.86 -13.56
CA SER A 28 -1.49 -3.40 -13.91
C SER A 28 -0.43 -4.51 -13.81
N GLY A 29 -0.71 -5.64 -13.15
CA GLY A 29 0.23 -6.77 -13.06
C GLY A 29 0.68 -7.34 -14.42
N ARG A 30 -0.04 -7.04 -15.51
CA ARG A 30 0.38 -7.37 -16.89
C ARG A 30 1.52 -6.50 -17.43
N ILE A 31 1.89 -5.45 -16.70
CA ILE A 31 2.92 -4.49 -17.07
C ILE A 31 4.22 -4.94 -16.40
N ASN A 32 5.29 -5.03 -17.17
CA ASN A 32 6.61 -5.34 -16.64
C ASN A 32 7.16 -4.13 -15.85
N ALA A 33 6.95 -4.12 -14.55
CA ALA A 33 7.19 -2.98 -13.66
C ALA A 33 7.69 -3.44 -12.27
N PRO A 34 8.12 -2.52 -11.39
CA PRO A 34 8.34 -2.83 -9.98
C PRO A 34 7.06 -3.40 -9.34
N HIS A 35 7.21 -4.42 -8.48
CA HIS A 35 6.06 -4.95 -7.73
C HIS A 35 5.46 -3.89 -6.80
N HIS A 36 4.17 -4.04 -6.53
CA HIS A 36 3.35 -2.99 -5.92
C HIS A 36 3.74 -2.69 -4.48
N TRP A 37 4.28 -3.68 -3.76
CA TRP A 37 4.79 -3.48 -2.40
C TRP A 37 5.89 -2.41 -2.34
N ILE A 38 6.65 -2.19 -3.43
CA ILE A 38 7.70 -1.16 -3.48
C ILE A 38 7.08 0.24 -3.39
N TYR A 39 5.97 0.49 -4.08
CA TYR A 39 5.26 1.78 -3.98
C TYR A 39 4.70 1.97 -2.57
N GLY A 40 4.18 0.90 -1.96
CA GLY A 40 3.73 0.91 -0.57
C GLY A 40 4.86 1.29 0.39
N LEU A 41 6.05 0.71 0.19
CA LEU A 41 7.25 1.02 0.97
C LEU A 41 7.69 2.48 0.79
N ILE A 42 7.68 3.00 -0.44
CA ILE A 42 7.99 4.41 -0.73
C ILE A 42 7.04 5.34 0.04
N PHE A 43 5.73 5.05 0.02
CA PHE A 43 4.76 5.84 0.78
C PHE A 43 4.98 5.76 2.31
N ILE A 44 5.40 4.62 2.83
CA ILE A 44 5.78 4.48 4.25
C ILE A 44 6.96 5.39 4.58
N VAL A 45 8.03 5.35 3.77
CA VAL A 45 9.23 6.18 3.98
C VAL A 45 8.89 7.66 3.90
N ILE A 46 8.15 8.09 2.86
CA ILE A 46 7.68 9.47 2.71
C ILE A 46 6.82 9.87 3.91
N GLY A 47 5.91 8.99 4.35
CA GLY A 47 5.07 9.22 5.52
C GLY A 47 5.89 9.50 6.78
N ILE A 48 6.91 8.69 7.07
CA ILE A 48 7.82 8.88 8.20
C ILE A 48 8.54 10.24 8.12
N ILE A 49 9.05 10.61 6.94
CA ILE A 49 9.72 11.91 6.75
C ILE A 49 8.71 13.05 6.99
N TYR A 50 7.51 12.98 6.42
CA TYR A 50 6.52 14.04 6.55
C TYR A 50 6.00 14.20 7.98
N ILE A 51 5.83 13.10 8.72
CA ILE A 51 5.44 13.13 10.14
C ILE A 51 6.44 13.97 10.96
N ASN A 52 7.73 13.77 10.70
CA ASN A 52 8.80 14.36 11.51
C ASN A 52 9.22 15.77 11.07
N TYR A 53 9.07 16.12 9.78
CA TYR A 53 9.72 17.31 9.23
C TYR A 53 8.79 18.31 8.52
N ILE A 54 7.56 17.94 8.14
CA ILE A 54 6.71 18.80 7.29
C ILE A 54 5.31 18.97 7.88
N ASN A 55 4.52 17.90 7.94
CA ASN A 55 3.14 17.94 8.43
C ASN A 55 2.76 16.58 8.99
N HIS A 56 2.48 16.55 10.29
CA HIS A 56 2.11 15.34 11.02
C HIS A 56 0.92 14.61 10.40
N TRP A 57 -0.13 15.32 10.01
CA TRP A 57 -1.36 14.72 9.49
C TRP A 57 -1.16 14.11 8.11
N THR A 58 -0.55 14.86 7.19
CA THR A 58 -0.26 14.36 5.84
C THR A 58 0.68 13.16 5.89
N GLY A 59 1.69 13.20 6.76
CA GLY A 59 2.60 12.08 6.95
C GLY A 59 1.91 10.84 7.52
N MET A 60 1.00 11.01 8.49
CA MET A 60 0.24 9.89 9.05
C MET A 60 -0.69 9.24 8.03
N LEU A 61 -1.37 10.05 7.19
CA LEU A 61 -2.18 9.53 6.08
C LEU A 61 -1.32 8.80 5.04
N SER A 62 -0.19 9.38 4.62
CA SER A 62 0.74 8.71 3.69
C SER A 62 1.27 7.40 4.25
N LEU A 63 1.60 7.35 5.54
CA LEU A 63 2.08 6.14 6.21
C LEU A 63 1.00 5.05 6.23
N LEU A 64 -0.24 5.40 6.60
CA LEU A 64 -1.36 4.46 6.65
C LEU A 64 -1.72 3.93 5.26
N PHE A 65 -1.77 4.83 4.27
CA PHE A 65 -1.97 4.48 2.87
C PHE A 65 -0.87 3.52 2.39
N GLY A 66 0.40 3.87 2.62
CA GLY A 66 1.55 3.05 2.26
C GLY A 66 1.52 1.68 2.90
N LYS A 67 1.16 1.59 4.20
CA LYS A 67 0.95 0.31 4.89
C LYS A 67 -0.14 -0.54 4.23
N GLY A 68 -1.28 0.06 3.92
CA GLY A 68 -2.37 -0.64 3.23
C GLY A 68 -1.93 -1.20 1.88
N HIS A 69 -1.27 -0.36 1.08
CA HIS A 69 -0.77 -0.71 -0.25
C HIS A 69 0.35 -1.76 -0.22
N PHE A 70 1.22 -1.70 0.78
CA PHE A 70 2.27 -2.70 0.99
C PHE A 70 1.67 -4.06 1.34
N ILE A 71 0.71 -4.08 2.27
CA ILE A 71 0.06 -5.30 2.77
C ILE A 71 -0.73 -6.01 1.66
N SER A 72 -1.33 -5.28 0.72
CA SER A 72 -2.05 -5.90 -0.40
C SER A 72 -1.18 -6.76 -1.31
N ASP A 73 0.15 -6.64 -1.18
CA ASP A 73 1.15 -7.30 -2.02
C ASP A 73 2.25 -7.98 -1.16
N LEU A 74 1.88 -8.49 0.02
CA LEU A 74 2.87 -9.04 0.95
C LEU A 74 3.51 -10.34 0.43
N ASP A 75 2.83 -11.17 -0.34
CA ASP A 75 3.40 -12.43 -0.86
C ASP A 75 4.62 -12.18 -1.73
N ASP A 76 4.51 -11.22 -2.64
CA ASP A 76 5.62 -10.82 -3.51
C ASP A 76 6.78 -10.22 -2.71
N PHE A 77 6.48 -9.46 -1.65
CA PHE A 77 7.49 -8.99 -0.71
C PHE A 77 8.18 -10.15 0.04
N LEU A 78 7.42 -11.12 0.58
CA LEU A 78 7.96 -12.27 1.30
C LEU A 78 8.86 -13.13 0.41
N HIS A 79 8.56 -13.19 -0.88
CA HIS A 79 9.38 -13.86 -1.89
C HIS A 79 10.43 -12.94 -2.54
N MET A 80 10.57 -11.69 -2.07
CA MET A 80 11.54 -10.71 -2.57
C MET A 80 11.45 -10.46 -4.08
N ARG A 81 10.24 -10.52 -4.65
CA ARG A 81 10.01 -10.20 -6.06
C ARG A 81 10.03 -8.68 -6.22
N ILE A 82 11.05 -8.16 -6.90
CA ILE A 82 11.27 -6.71 -7.04
C ILE A 82 10.71 -6.19 -8.36
N TRP A 83 10.77 -6.99 -9.42
CA TRP A 83 10.34 -6.61 -10.75
C TRP A 83 9.75 -7.81 -11.48
N GLY A 84 8.70 -7.58 -12.26
CA GLY A 84 8.13 -8.64 -13.08
C GLY A 84 6.77 -8.29 -13.66
N VAL A 85 6.19 -9.31 -14.27
CA VAL A 85 4.77 -9.35 -14.66
C VAL A 85 4.12 -10.32 -13.69
N ASP A 86 3.02 -9.92 -13.08
CA ASP A 86 2.24 -10.78 -12.20
C ASP A 86 1.50 -11.83 -13.05
N GLU A 87 1.72 -13.09 -12.71
CA GLU A 87 0.96 -14.17 -13.35
C GLU A 87 -0.53 -14.03 -12.98
N PRO A 88 -1.46 -14.28 -13.93
CA PRO A 88 -2.87 -14.28 -13.62
C PRO A 88 -3.16 -15.34 -12.56
N HIS A 89 -3.54 -14.92 -11.37
CA HIS A 89 -3.88 -15.81 -10.26
C HIS A 89 -5.27 -15.49 -9.71
N GLU A 90 -5.93 -16.49 -9.11
CA GLU A 90 -7.25 -16.30 -8.49
C GLU A 90 -7.17 -15.34 -7.31
N TRP A 91 -8.26 -14.59 -7.07
CA TRP A 91 -8.35 -13.60 -6.00
C TRP A 91 -8.24 -14.25 -4.62
N LYS A 92 -7.01 -14.32 -4.10
CA LYS A 92 -6.73 -14.69 -2.73
C LYS A 92 -6.21 -13.45 -2.01
N PHE A 93 -6.54 -13.36 -0.74
CA PHE A 93 -6.24 -12.17 0.05
C PHE A 93 -4.72 -11.97 0.23
N TRP A 94 -3.94 -13.05 0.15
CA TRP A 94 -2.48 -13.03 0.23
C TRP A 94 -1.79 -14.09 -0.62
N SER A 95 -2.51 -14.96 -1.33
CA SER A 95 -1.93 -16.10 -2.10
C SER A 95 -0.92 -17.02 -1.36
N VAL A 96 -0.65 -16.79 -0.06
CA VAL A 96 0.20 -17.60 0.81
C VAL A 96 -0.40 -19.00 0.90
N LYS A 97 0.42 -20.00 0.57
CA LYS A 97 0.09 -21.43 0.72
C LYS A 97 0.26 -21.91 2.15
#